data_AF-A0A2G2YX20-F1
#
_entry.id   AF-A0A2G2YX20-F1
#
_cell.length_a   1.000
_cell.length_b   1.000
_cell.length_c   1.000
_cell.angle_alpha   90.00
_cell.angle_beta   90.00
_cell.angle_gamma   90.00
#
_symmetry.space_group_name_H-M   'P 1'
#
loop_
_entity.id
_entity.type
_entity.pdbx_description
1 polymer ?
#
loop_
_entity_poly.entity_id
_entity_poly.type
_entity_poly.pdbx_seq_one_letter_code
_entity_poly.pdbx_strand_id
1 'polypeptide(L)'
;MADHGLVIDMKSMGDNNRIDVNVASMYVDVGGRVLWTDVLKRCLGYSLAPKSWTDYLDLTVGGTLSNAGISGQAFRFRPQMSTVMELEVGTGNGVKTVCSNSQNSDLFFSVLGGFGQFGIITRARIMLQHAADMVRWIRVVYSEFNEFTRDAELQIMSEESFNYVEGFVIVNSDDPVTGWPSVPLASNQYLTRPIYPKN
;
A
#
# COMPACT_ATOMS: atom_id res chain seq x y z
N MET A 1 -10.54 5.36 20.42
CA MET A 1 -11.14 6.70 20.50
C MET A 1 -10.41 7.45 21.61
N ALA A 2 -10.12 8.74 21.44
CA ALA A 2 -9.43 9.52 22.47
C ALA A 2 -10.43 9.87 23.58
N ASP A 3 -10.48 9.04 24.63
CA ASP A 3 -11.32 9.31 25.79
C ASP A 3 -10.88 10.62 26.46
N HIS A 4 -11.83 11.54 26.67
CA HIS A 4 -11.57 12.90 27.14
C HIS A 4 -10.48 13.67 26.36
N GLY A 5 -10.31 13.36 25.07
CA GLY A 5 -9.29 13.97 24.21
C GLY A 5 -9.84 14.81 23.06
N LEU A 6 -8.92 15.35 22.26
CA LEU A 6 -9.21 16.01 21.00
C LEU A 6 -8.96 15.04 19.84
N VAL A 7 -9.90 14.96 18.91
CA VAL A 7 -9.73 14.25 17.64
C VAL A 7 -9.63 15.28 16.53
N ILE A 8 -8.59 15.20 15.73
CA ILE A 8 -8.42 16.02 14.53
C ILE A 8 -8.98 15.24 13.35
N ASP A 9 -10.07 15.73 12.77
CA ASP A 9 -10.52 15.25 11.47
C ASP A 9 -9.56 15.77 10.39
N MET A 10 -8.64 14.91 9.98
CA MET A 10 -7.68 15.24 8.93
C MET A 10 -8.38 15.60 7.61
N LYS A 11 -9.58 15.08 7.34
CA LYS A 11 -10.33 15.38 6.11
C LYS A 11 -10.75 16.84 6.06
N SER A 12 -11.11 17.43 7.20
CA SER A 12 -11.55 18.83 7.30
C SER A 12 -10.42 19.87 7.27
N MET A 13 -9.15 19.47 7.23
CA MET A 13 -8.00 20.40 7.20
C MET A 13 -7.84 21.13 5.85
N GLY A 14 -8.61 22.20 5.62
CA GLY A 14 -8.36 23.29 4.64
C GLY A 14 -8.11 22.91 3.17
N ASP A 15 -7.90 23.86 2.27
CA ASP A 15 -7.91 23.65 0.80
C ASP A 15 -6.66 22.99 0.20
N ASN A 16 -5.73 22.50 1.03
CA ASN A 16 -4.49 21.86 0.57
C ASN A 16 -4.71 20.38 0.19
N ASN A 17 -5.74 20.07 -0.60
CA ASN A 17 -5.89 18.77 -1.27
C ASN A 17 -4.89 18.65 -2.44
N ARG A 18 -3.70 19.21 -2.23
CA ARG A 18 -2.72 19.43 -3.26
C ARG A 18 -2.03 18.11 -3.51
N ILE A 19 -2.34 17.53 -4.66
CA ILE A 19 -1.65 16.38 -5.24
C ILE A 19 -0.87 16.95 -6.42
N ASP A 20 0.36 17.38 -6.14
CA ASP A 20 1.25 18.00 -7.12
C ASP A 20 2.21 16.95 -7.67
N VAL A 21 2.00 16.57 -8.92
CA VAL A 21 2.84 15.60 -9.62
C VAL A 21 3.99 16.33 -10.29
N ASN A 22 5.22 15.94 -9.96
CA ASN A 22 6.43 16.36 -10.66
C ASN A 22 6.85 15.25 -11.63
N VAL A 23 6.60 15.47 -12.92
CA VAL A 23 6.91 14.50 -13.98
C VAL A 23 8.42 14.37 -14.20
N ALA A 24 9.16 15.47 -14.16
CA ALA A 24 10.60 15.48 -14.43
C ALA A 24 11.40 14.72 -13.37
N SER A 25 11.00 14.82 -12.11
CA SER A 25 11.67 14.18 -10.97
C SER A 25 10.93 12.93 -10.47
N MET A 26 9.84 12.52 -11.12
CA MET A 26 9.04 11.33 -10.80
C MET A 26 8.64 11.22 -9.33
N TYR A 27 8.05 12.27 -8.77
CA TYR A 27 7.45 12.22 -7.43
C TYR A 27 6.09 12.93 -7.39
N VAL A 28 5.32 12.67 -6.35
CA VAL A 28 4.12 13.44 -6.01
C VAL A 28 4.27 14.03 -4.62
N ASP A 29 4.03 15.33 -4.49
CA ASP A 29 3.81 15.98 -3.20
C ASP A 29 2.31 15.93 -2.88
N VAL A 30 1.97 15.31 -1.75
CA VAL A 30 0.59 15.01 -1.38
C VAL A 30 0.32 15.31 0.10
N GLY A 31 -0.86 15.85 0.41
CA GLY A 31 -1.29 16.06 1.79
C GLY A 31 -1.53 14.75 2.56
N GLY A 32 -1.20 14.71 3.85
CA GLY A 32 -1.35 13.49 4.68
C GLY A 32 -2.80 12.98 4.80
N ARG A 33 -3.79 13.85 4.60
CA ARG A 33 -5.23 13.48 4.61
C ARG A 33 -5.72 12.77 3.35
N VAL A 34 -4.99 12.90 2.24
CA VAL A 34 -5.46 12.50 0.91
C VAL A 34 -5.55 10.98 0.84
N LEU A 35 -6.59 10.47 0.17
CA LEU A 35 -6.74 9.04 -0.07
C LEU A 35 -5.83 8.55 -1.19
N TRP A 36 -5.29 7.35 -1.07
CA TRP A 36 -4.47 6.74 -2.13
C TRP A 36 -5.23 6.59 -3.46
N THR A 37 -6.55 6.40 -3.42
CA THR A 37 -7.43 6.42 -4.60
C THR A 37 -7.29 7.72 -5.40
N ASP A 38 -7.23 8.87 -4.72
CA ASP A 38 -7.13 10.19 -5.38
C ASP A 38 -5.71 10.45 -5.86
N VAL A 39 -4.69 9.98 -5.13
CA VAL A 39 -3.29 10.01 -5.58
C VAL A 39 -3.13 9.25 -6.88
N LEU A 40 -3.66 8.03 -6.96
CA LEU A 40 -3.62 7.21 -8.16
C LEU A 40 -4.29 7.93 -9.34
N LYS A 41 -5.54 8.37 -9.18
CA LYS A 41 -6.29 9.08 -10.25
C LYS A 41 -5.51 10.28 -10.78
N ARG A 42 -4.91 11.08 -9.89
CA ARG A 42 -4.14 12.25 -10.29
C ARG A 42 -2.85 11.88 -11.04
N CYS A 43 -2.11 10.88 -10.56
CA CYS A 43 -0.85 10.46 -11.18
C CYS A 43 -1.07 9.82 -12.55
N LEU A 44 -2.16 9.07 -12.73
CA LEU A 44 -2.51 8.46 -14.03
C LEU A 44 -2.73 9.49 -15.13
N GLY A 45 -3.17 10.71 -14.81
CA GLY A 45 -3.24 11.83 -15.75
C GLY A 45 -1.88 12.24 -16.35
N TYR A 46 -0.78 11.74 -15.79
CA TYR A 46 0.58 11.92 -16.28
C TYR A 46 1.27 10.60 -16.67
N SER A 47 0.51 9.50 -16.81
CA SER A 47 1.06 8.16 -17.03
C SER A 47 2.05 7.72 -15.95
N LEU A 48 1.82 8.16 -14.70
CA LEU A 48 2.61 7.82 -13.53
C LEU A 48 1.74 7.17 -12.45
N ALA A 49 2.39 6.45 -11.54
CA ALA A 49 1.75 5.80 -10.39
C ALA A 49 2.75 5.64 -9.23
N PRO A 50 2.30 5.66 -7.96
CA PRO A 50 3.08 5.16 -6.83
C PRO A 50 3.63 3.74 -7.06
N LYS A 51 4.78 3.44 -6.45
CA LYS A 51 5.46 2.14 -6.60
C LYS A 51 4.90 1.05 -5.67
N SER A 52 4.46 1.44 -4.48
CA SER A 52 4.02 0.54 -3.41
C SER A 52 2.62 0.93 -2.95
N TRP A 53 1.79 -0.06 -2.64
CA TRP A 53 0.36 0.11 -2.44
C TRP A 53 -0.13 -0.55 -1.15
N THR A 54 -1.43 -0.38 -0.91
CA THR A 54 -2.27 -1.18 -0.02
C THR A 54 -3.38 -1.80 -0.86
N ASP A 55 -3.91 -2.96 -0.45
CA ASP A 55 -4.96 -3.66 -1.23
C ASP A 55 -6.25 -2.85 -1.32
N TYR A 56 -6.48 -1.99 -0.33
CA TYR A 56 -7.58 -1.04 -0.26
C TYR A 56 -7.05 0.39 -0.36
N LEU A 57 -7.62 1.20 -1.25
CA LEU A 57 -7.09 2.52 -1.61
C LEU A 57 -7.77 3.71 -0.92
N ASP A 58 -8.93 3.51 -0.28
CA ASP A 58 -9.57 4.59 0.51
C ASP A 58 -8.98 4.67 1.92
N LEU A 59 -7.65 4.61 1.98
CA LEU A 59 -6.83 4.88 3.15
C LEU A 59 -6.08 6.19 2.93
N THR A 60 -5.93 6.98 3.99
CA THR A 60 -5.18 8.25 3.92
C THR A 60 -3.68 7.99 3.83
N VAL A 61 -2.95 8.83 3.09
CA VAL A 61 -1.48 8.78 2.98
C VAL A 61 -0.81 8.79 4.36
N GLY A 62 -1.16 9.73 5.24
CA GLY A 62 -0.57 9.84 6.57
C GLY A 62 -0.83 8.58 7.42
N GLY A 63 -2.06 8.05 7.36
CA GLY A 63 -2.43 6.84 8.11
C GLY A 63 -1.62 5.61 7.73
N THR A 64 -1.42 5.32 6.44
CA THR A 64 -0.64 4.15 6.02
C THR A 64 0.85 4.34 6.28
N LEU A 65 1.39 5.55 6.06
CA LEU A 65 2.80 5.87 6.34
C LEU A 65 3.15 5.83 7.83
N SER A 66 2.20 6.14 8.72
CA SER A 66 2.36 5.95 10.17
C SER A 66 2.31 4.47 10.60
N ASN A 67 1.97 3.53 9.71
CA ASN A 67 2.01 2.09 9.98
C ASN A 67 3.12 1.41 9.16
N ALA A 68 2.90 1.24 7.86
CA ALA A 68 3.89 0.76 6.90
C ALA A 68 3.38 0.95 5.46
N GLY A 69 2.14 0.46 5.21
CA GLY A 69 1.50 0.38 3.90
C GLY A 69 2.06 -0.79 3.06
N ILE A 70 1.44 -1.96 3.16
CA ILE A 70 1.93 -3.21 2.55
C ILE A 70 0.86 -3.77 1.61
N SER A 71 1.32 -4.33 0.50
CA SER A 71 0.57 -5.07 -0.50
C SER A 71 1.58 -5.90 -1.33
N GLY A 72 1.12 -6.68 -2.29
CA GLY A 72 1.94 -7.62 -3.06
C GLY A 72 3.08 -7.03 -3.89
N GLN A 73 3.28 -5.70 -3.95
CA GLN A 73 4.46 -5.08 -4.58
C GLN A 73 5.61 -4.86 -3.58
N ALA A 74 5.37 -5.04 -2.28
CA ALA A 74 6.32 -4.71 -1.22
C ALA A 74 7.61 -5.55 -1.28
N PHE A 75 7.57 -6.77 -1.82
CA PHE A 75 8.80 -7.56 -2.01
C PHE A 75 9.78 -6.88 -2.98
N ARG A 76 9.28 -6.12 -3.96
CA ARG A 76 10.08 -5.43 -4.98
C ARG A 76 10.40 -3.98 -4.59
N PHE A 77 9.41 -3.26 -4.07
CA PHE A 77 9.51 -1.82 -3.81
C PHE A 77 9.54 -1.44 -2.33
N ARG A 78 9.51 -2.44 -1.43
CA ARG A 78 9.34 -2.26 0.02
C ARG A 78 7.95 -1.64 0.35
N PRO A 79 7.57 -1.54 1.64
CA PRO A 79 6.31 -0.89 2.03
C PRO A 79 6.27 0.59 1.60
N GLN A 80 5.08 1.19 1.59
CA GLN A 80 4.86 2.60 1.21
C GLN A 80 5.81 3.55 1.94
N MET A 81 6.03 3.35 3.24
CA MET A 81 6.94 4.17 4.05
C MET A 81 8.39 4.21 3.52
N SER A 82 8.85 3.16 2.83
CA SER A 82 10.18 3.11 2.22
C SER A 82 10.28 3.86 0.89
N THR A 83 9.14 4.33 0.35
CA THR A 83 9.09 5.07 -0.93
C THR A 83 8.96 6.58 -0.74
N VAL A 84 8.96 7.04 0.51
CA VAL A 84 8.87 8.46 0.88
C VAL A 84 10.24 9.13 0.82
N MET A 85 10.30 10.32 0.23
CA MET A 85 11.53 11.10 0.10
C MET A 85 11.63 12.23 1.14
N GLU A 86 10.48 12.79 1.54
CA GLU A 86 10.39 13.95 2.43
C GLU A 86 9.00 13.97 3.09
N LEU A 87 8.92 14.46 4.31
CA LEU A 87 7.67 14.71 5.04
C LEU A 87 7.63 16.15 5.55
N GLU A 88 6.43 16.72 5.63
CA GLU A 88 6.13 17.83 6.52
C GLU A 88 5.32 17.27 7.70
N VAL A 89 5.78 17.57 8.92
CA VAL A 89 5.21 17.02 10.16
C VAL A 89 4.91 18.16 11.13
N GLY A 90 3.69 18.20 11.66
CA GLY A 90 3.35 18.98 12.84
C GLY A 90 3.68 18.19 14.10
N THR A 91 4.72 18.56 14.83
CA THR A 91 5.18 17.84 16.03
C THR A 91 4.35 18.19 17.26
N GLY A 92 4.45 17.38 18.33
CA GLY A 92 3.67 17.57 19.56
C GLY A 92 3.90 18.88 20.32
N ASN A 93 4.98 19.59 20.02
CA ASN A 93 5.26 20.94 20.53
C ASN A 93 4.64 22.07 19.67
N GLY A 94 3.83 21.73 18.66
CA GLY A 94 3.16 22.70 17.78
C GLY A 94 4.04 23.26 16.65
N VAL A 95 5.25 22.74 16.45
CA VAL A 95 6.15 23.19 15.39
C VAL A 95 5.91 22.39 14.10
N LYS A 96 5.88 23.07 12.97
CA LYS A 96 5.89 22.44 11.65
C LYS A 96 7.33 22.24 11.19
N THR A 97 7.71 20.99 10.92
CA THR A 97 9.07 20.62 10.57
C THR A 97 9.08 19.82 9.27
N VAL A 98 9.93 20.20 8.32
CA VAL A 98 10.23 19.40 7.13
C VAL A 98 11.38 18.45 7.46
N CYS A 99 11.22 17.18 7.14
CA CYS A 99 12.21 16.14 7.39
C CYS A 99 12.36 15.17 6.22
N SER A 100 13.55 14.60 6.08
CA SER A 100 13.96 13.64 5.05
C SER A 100 15.10 12.79 5.60
N ASN A 101 15.62 11.85 4.80
CA ASN A 101 16.79 11.06 5.18
C ASN A 101 18.04 11.93 5.49
N SER A 102 18.15 13.14 4.89
CA SER A 102 19.31 14.03 5.07
C SER A 102 19.02 15.27 5.91
N GLN A 103 17.78 15.47 6.37
CA GLN A 103 17.37 16.66 7.13
C GLN A 103 16.40 16.24 8.22
N ASN A 104 16.70 16.53 9.50
CA ASN A 104 15.86 16.09 10.62
C ASN A 104 15.54 14.58 10.55
N SER A 105 16.55 13.76 10.22
CA SER A 105 16.42 12.33 9.93
C SER A 105 15.79 11.55 11.07
N ASP A 106 16.09 11.91 12.32
CA ASP A 106 15.54 11.27 13.50
C ASP A 106 14.02 11.41 13.53
N LEU A 107 13.48 12.60 13.22
CA LEU A 107 12.04 12.81 13.10
C LEU A 107 11.47 12.05 11.90
N PHE A 108 12.15 12.08 10.75
CA PHE A 108 11.72 11.39 9.54
C PHE A 108 11.50 9.89 9.79
N PHE A 109 12.50 9.22 10.35
CA PHE A 109 12.42 7.78 10.63
C PHE A 109 11.54 7.45 11.84
N SER A 110 11.40 8.35 12.81
CA SER A 110 10.47 8.14 13.93
C SER A 110 9.01 8.18 13.48
N VAL A 111 8.67 9.08 12.54
CA VAL A 111 7.28 9.26 12.07
C VAL A 111 6.81 8.13 11.15
N LEU A 112 7.71 7.60 10.30
CA LEU A 112 7.42 6.46 9.43
C LEU A 112 7.28 5.18 10.25
N GLY A 113 6.08 4.57 10.24
CA GLY A 113 5.75 3.47 11.14
C GLY A 113 5.64 3.86 12.62
N GLY A 114 5.58 5.16 12.92
CA GLY A 114 5.59 5.69 14.28
C GLY A 114 4.22 5.72 14.97
N PHE A 115 3.17 5.14 14.39
CA PHE A 115 1.81 5.08 14.95
C PHE A 115 1.27 6.45 15.42
N GLY A 116 1.65 7.53 14.72
CA GLY A 116 1.25 8.90 15.04
C GLY A 116 1.85 9.48 16.33
N GLN A 117 2.83 8.82 16.97
CA GLN A 117 3.37 9.22 18.27
C GLN A 117 4.24 10.49 18.23
N PHE A 118 4.84 10.79 17.08
CA PHE A 118 5.86 11.84 16.95
C PHE A 118 5.35 13.10 16.24
N GLY A 119 4.11 13.08 15.77
CA GLY A 119 3.47 14.20 15.09
C GLY A 119 2.49 13.78 14.02
N ILE A 120 1.89 14.79 13.39
CA ILE A 120 0.90 14.65 12.33
C ILE A 120 1.58 14.89 11.00
N ILE A 121 1.58 13.89 10.11
CA ILE A 121 2.03 14.06 8.72
C ILE A 121 1.04 14.98 8.00
N THR A 122 1.48 16.19 7.65
CA THR A 122 0.68 17.16 6.89
C THR A 122 0.96 17.07 5.40
N ARG A 123 2.17 16.66 5.00
CA ARG A 123 2.59 16.47 3.60
C ARG A 123 3.58 15.31 3.48
N ALA A 124 3.53 14.57 2.38
CA ALA A 124 4.52 13.58 2.00
C ALA A 124 4.96 13.77 0.54
N ARG A 125 6.25 13.58 0.27
CA ARG A 125 6.81 13.42 -1.08
C ARG A 125 7.02 11.95 -1.37
N ILE A 126 6.34 11.42 -2.38
CA ILE A 126 6.28 9.98 -2.65
C ILE A 126 6.85 9.70 -4.04
N MET A 127 7.75 8.72 -4.14
CA MET A 127 8.32 8.29 -5.42
C MET A 127 7.25 7.69 -6.35
N LEU A 128 7.33 8.05 -7.63
CA LEU A 128 6.49 7.52 -8.69
C LEU A 128 7.30 6.62 -9.64
N GLN A 129 6.58 5.87 -10.44
CA GLN A 129 7.05 5.13 -11.62
C GLN A 129 6.10 5.36 -12.78
N HIS A 130 6.48 4.94 -13.98
CA HIS A 130 5.55 4.85 -15.10
C HIS A 130 4.42 3.88 -14.78
N ALA A 131 3.19 4.30 -15.06
CA ALA A 131 2.03 3.45 -14.94
C ALA A 131 2.00 2.44 -16.10
N ALA A 132 1.73 1.18 -15.79
CA ALA A 132 1.44 0.18 -16.81
C ALA A 132 0.00 0.40 -17.34
N ASP A 133 -0.20 0.21 -18.64
CA ASP A 133 -1.53 0.38 -19.25
C ASP A 133 -2.51 -0.72 -18.81
N MET A 134 -2.00 -1.95 -18.61
CA MET A 134 -2.80 -3.14 -18.34
C MET A 134 -2.08 -4.08 -17.36
N VAL A 135 -2.86 -4.92 -16.67
CA VAL A 135 -2.35 -5.96 -15.76
C VAL A 135 -2.89 -7.32 -16.20
N ARG A 136 -2.03 -8.34 -16.19
CA ARG A 136 -2.45 -9.75 -16.25
C ARG A 136 -2.57 -10.28 -14.83
N TRP A 137 -3.79 -10.57 -14.38
CA TRP A 137 -4.05 -11.10 -13.05
C TRP A 137 -4.20 -12.63 -13.10
N ILE A 138 -3.35 -13.34 -12.36
CA ILE A 138 -3.29 -14.82 -12.34
C ILE A 138 -3.54 -15.30 -10.91
N ARG A 139 -4.27 -16.41 -10.78
CA ARG A 139 -4.43 -17.16 -9.54
C ARG A 139 -4.13 -18.63 -9.80
N VAL A 140 -3.38 -19.24 -8.89
CA VAL A 140 -3.03 -20.66 -8.91
C VAL A 140 -3.40 -21.23 -7.55
N VAL A 141 -4.02 -22.41 -7.53
CA VAL A 141 -4.44 -23.08 -6.29
C VAL A 141 -3.52 -24.24 -6.01
N TYR A 142 -3.11 -24.34 -4.76
CA TYR A 142 -2.30 -25.42 -4.22
C TYR A 142 -3.11 -26.22 -3.21
N SER A 143 -2.93 -27.54 -3.21
CA SER A 143 -3.47 -28.44 -2.18
C SER A 143 -2.59 -28.49 -0.94
N GLU A 144 -1.29 -28.25 -1.10
CA GLU A 144 -0.27 -28.40 -0.06
C GLU A 144 0.39 -27.06 0.26
N PHE A 145 0.40 -26.69 1.54
CA PHE A 145 0.95 -25.41 1.99
C PHE A 145 2.45 -25.26 1.66
N ASN A 146 3.22 -26.35 1.77
CA ASN A 146 4.65 -26.34 1.48
C ASN A 146 4.97 -26.05 0.00
N GLU A 147 4.12 -26.50 -0.93
CA GLU A 147 4.29 -26.19 -2.35
C GLU A 147 3.95 -24.73 -2.62
N PHE A 148 2.85 -24.24 -2.04
CA PHE A 148 2.45 -22.84 -2.12
C PHE A 148 3.54 -21.89 -1.62
N THR A 149 4.09 -22.11 -0.42
CA THR A 149 5.09 -21.19 0.15
C THR A 149 6.41 -21.24 -0.61
N ARG A 150 6.87 -22.43 -1.01
CA ARG A 150 8.08 -22.58 -1.83
C ARG A 150 7.97 -21.80 -3.13
N ASP A 151 6.85 -21.96 -3.84
CA ASP A 151 6.67 -21.30 -5.14
C ASP A 151 6.48 -19.78 -4.96
N ALA A 152 5.79 -19.34 -3.89
CA ALA A 152 5.68 -17.91 -3.55
C ALA A 152 7.05 -17.28 -3.22
N GLU A 153 7.90 -17.95 -2.44
CA GLU A 153 9.26 -17.51 -2.12
C GLU A 153 10.12 -17.39 -3.38
N LEU A 154 10.06 -18.38 -4.28
CA LEU A 154 10.76 -18.33 -5.56
C LEU A 154 10.35 -17.11 -6.41
N GLN A 155 9.07 -16.76 -6.42
CA GLN A 155 8.60 -15.59 -7.16
C GLN A 155 9.11 -14.27 -6.57
N ILE A 156 9.21 -14.14 -5.25
CA ILE A 156 9.68 -12.89 -4.64
C ILE A 156 11.21 -12.73 -4.64
N MET A 157 11.95 -13.83 -4.81
CA MET A 157 13.43 -13.81 -4.87
C MET A 157 14.00 -13.62 -6.28
N SER A 158 13.21 -13.87 -7.33
CA SER A 158 13.66 -13.79 -8.73
C SER A 158 13.72 -12.34 -9.25
N GLU A 159 14.76 -12.01 -10.02
CA GLU A 159 14.87 -10.74 -10.76
C GLU A 159 13.87 -10.65 -11.93
N GLU A 160 13.58 -11.79 -12.56
CA GLU A 160 12.53 -11.96 -13.57
C GLU A 160 11.27 -12.52 -12.88
N SER A 161 10.56 -11.65 -12.15
CA SER A 161 9.37 -12.01 -11.37
C SER A 161 8.14 -11.18 -11.75
N PHE A 162 6.97 -11.61 -11.23
CA PHE A 162 5.74 -10.83 -11.30
C PHE A 162 5.90 -9.44 -10.67
N ASN A 163 4.98 -8.51 -10.97
CA ASN A 163 4.98 -7.18 -10.35
C ASN A 163 4.21 -7.14 -9.03
N TYR A 164 3.48 -8.22 -8.73
CA TYR A 164 2.63 -8.37 -7.55
C TYR A 164 2.54 -9.85 -7.18
N VAL A 165 2.79 -10.18 -5.91
CA VAL A 165 2.67 -11.53 -5.37
C VAL A 165 1.98 -11.46 -4.01
N GLU A 166 0.86 -12.18 -3.90
CA GLU A 166 0.14 -12.43 -2.65
C GLU A 166 -0.40 -13.85 -2.63
N GLY A 167 -0.85 -14.29 -1.46
CA GLY A 167 -1.62 -15.51 -1.31
C GLY A 167 -2.56 -15.43 -0.13
N PHE A 168 -3.58 -16.26 -0.17
CA PHE A 168 -4.61 -16.36 0.86
C PHE A 168 -4.99 -17.83 1.03
N VAL A 169 -5.45 -18.17 2.23
CA VAL A 169 -5.93 -19.51 2.55
C VAL A 169 -7.45 -19.52 2.43
N ILE A 170 -7.97 -20.52 1.74
CA ILE A 170 -9.41 -20.78 1.68
C ILE A 170 -9.73 -22.08 2.40
N VAL A 171 -10.94 -22.15 2.96
CA VAL A 171 -11.50 -23.39 3.47
C VAL A 171 -11.95 -24.23 2.27
N ASN A 172 -11.66 -25.53 2.27
CA ASN A 172 -12.18 -26.44 1.25
C ASN A 172 -13.67 -26.73 1.50
N SER A 173 -14.54 -25.74 1.24
CA SER A 173 -15.98 -25.81 1.47
C SER A 173 -16.74 -24.93 0.45
N ASP A 174 -18.06 -25.09 0.41
CA ASP A 174 -18.97 -24.22 -0.36
C ASP A 174 -19.39 -22.96 0.42
N ASP A 175 -18.71 -22.65 1.54
CA ASP A 175 -18.99 -21.46 2.31
C ASP A 175 -18.72 -20.19 1.47
N PRO A 176 -19.68 -19.26 1.35
CA PRO A 176 -19.54 -18.13 0.44
C PRO A 176 -18.51 -17.08 0.89
N VAL A 177 -18.09 -17.10 2.16
CA VAL A 177 -17.20 -16.08 2.74
C VAL A 177 -15.76 -16.57 2.78
N THR A 178 -15.56 -17.84 3.07
CA THR A 178 -14.24 -18.44 3.34
C THR A 178 -13.92 -19.63 2.43
N GLY A 179 -14.92 -20.16 1.73
CA GLY A 179 -14.81 -21.32 0.86
C GLY A 179 -14.43 -20.98 -0.59
N TRP A 180 -14.60 -21.95 -1.49
CA TRP A 180 -14.34 -21.77 -2.93
C TRP A 180 -15.04 -20.56 -3.58
N PRO A 181 -16.31 -20.21 -3.23
CA PRO A 181 -16.95 -19.03 -3.80
C PRO A 181 -16.28 -17.70 -3.44
N SER A 182 -15.47 -17.66 -2.38
CA SER A 182 -14.71 -16.46 -1.97
C SER A 182 -13.53 -16.14 -2.91
N VAL A 183 -13.19 -17.04 -3.84
CA VAL A 183 -12.13 -16.83 -4.83
C VAL A 183 -12.73 -16.20 -6.10
N PRO A 184 -12.59 -14.89 -6.32
CA PRO A 184 -12.97 -14.30 -7.60
C PRO A 184 -12.18 -14.92 -8.75
N LEU A 185 -12.85 -15.71 -9.57
CA LEU A 185 -12.33 -16.20 -10.84
C LEU A 185 -12.96 -15.40 -11.97
N ALA A 186 -12.29 -15.35 -13.12
CA ALA A 186 -12.95 -14.87 -14.32
C ALA A 186 -14.22 -15.71 -14.57
N SER A 187 -15.27 -15.11 -15.15
CA SER A 187 -16.57 -15.76 -15.36
C SER A 187 -16.52 -17.06 -16.18
N ASN A 188 -15.41 -17.32 -16.88
CA ASN A 188 -15.13 -18.53 -17.65
C ASN A 188 -14.12 -19.48 -17.00
N GLN A 189 -13.69 -19.21 -15.76
CA GLN A 189 -12.74 -20.02 -15.00
C GLN A 189 -13.45 -20.63 -13.79
N TYR A 190 -13.37 -21.95 -13.66
CA TYR A 190 -13.84 -22.69 -12.50
C TYR A 190 -12.69 -23.52 -11.97
N LEU A 191 -12.42 -23.42 -10.68
CA LEU A 191 -11.51 -24.32 -9.99
C LEU A 191 -12.27 -25.62 -9.71
N THR A 192 -11.92 -26.70 -10.39
CA THR A 192 -12.40 -28.03 -10.03
C THR A 192 -11.76 -28.42 -8.71
N ARG A 193 -12.57 -28.87 -7.73
CA ARG A 193 -12.06 -29.37 -6.45
C ARG A 193 -10.94 -30.39 -6.71
N PRO A 194 -9.79 -30.30 -6.01
CA PRO A 194 -8.85 -31.39 -6.00
C PRO A 194 -9.59 -32.65 -5.51
N ILE A 195 -9.61 -33.68 -6.35
CA ILE A 195 -10.15 -34.99 -5.97
C ILE A 195 -9.08 -35.62 -5.07
N TYR A 196 -9.15 -35.36 -3.77
CA TYR A 196 -8.32 -36.10 -2.82
C TYR A 196 -8.82 -37.54 -2.78
N PRO A 197 -7.94 -38.55 -2.90
CA PRO A 197 -8.33 -39.91 -2.60
C PRO A 197 -8.82 -39.94 -1.14
N LYS A 198 -10.01 -40.53 -0.93
CA LYS A 198 -10.47 -40.84 0.42
C LYS A 198 -9.46 -41.82 1.04
N ASN A 199 -8.78 -41.39 2.10
CA ASN A 199 -8.07 -42.31 2.98
C ASN A 199 -9.08 -43.23 3.69
#